data_AF-A0A822DM70-F1
#
_entry.id   AF-A0A822DM70-F1
#
_cell.length_a   1.000
_cell.length_b   1.000
_cell.length_c   1.000
_cell.angle_alpha   90.00
_cell.angle_beta   90.00
_cell.angle_gamma   90.00
#
_symmetry.space_group_name_H-M   'P 1'
#
loop_
_entity.id
_entity.type
_entity.pdbx_description
1 polymer ?
#
loop_
_entity_poly.entity_id
_entity_poly.type
_entity_poly.pdbx_seq_one_letter_code
_entity_poly.pdbx_strand_id
1 'polypeptide(L)'
;LTNESQIPFEIYEAAYEEGLEEDLAPIDGTIISHLISQARISMDLTKITLPTFILERRSFLEMLADFLAHPDEFVNITDYQTSRERFIQVVKWYLSAFHAGRKSSVAKKPYNPILGETFQCLYDIGSSSSNTTLAKDGPVSWALDNNVTFIAEQTSHHPP
;
A
#
# COMPACT_ATOMS: atom_id res chain seq x y z
N LEU A 1 -6.16 -15.92 21.82
CA LEU A 1 -5.79 -15.49 20.46
C LEU A 1 -5.02 -14.20 20.66
N THR A 2 -3.72 -14.28 20.37
CA THR A 2 -2.65 -13.43 20.91
C THR A 2 -2.68 -12.02 20.34
N ASN A 3 -2.38 -11.04 21.20
CA ASN A 3 -1.99 -9.67 20.86
C ASN A 3 -1.14 -9.68 19.57
N GLU A 4 -1.73 -9.25 18.45
CA GLU A 4 -0.96 -8.93 17.26
C GLU A 4 -0.04 -7.77 17.63
N SER A 5 1.26 -7.98 17.48
CA SER A 5 2.27 -6.98 17.77
C SER A 5 2.14 -5.84 16.78
N GLN A 6 1.39 -4.80 17.16
CA GLN A 6 1.32 -3.53 16.46
C GLN A 6 2.75 -2.97 16.37
N ILE A 7 3.33 -2.99 15.17
CA ILE A 7 4.67 -2.46 14.95
C ILE A 7 4.57 -0.93 15.09
N PRO A 8 5.36 -0.29 15.97
CA PRO A 8 5.41 1.16 16.06
C PRO A 8 5.72 1.78 14.70
N PHE A 9 5.01 2.85 14.34
CA PHE A 9 5.15 3.53 13.04
C PHE A 9 6.61 3.92 12.73
N GLU A 10 7.36 4.35 13.74
CA GLU A 10 8.78 4.72 13.61
C GLU A 10 9.67 3.53 13.21
N ILE A 11 9.38 2.34 13.76
CA ILE A 11 10.11 1.11 13.42
C ILE A 11 9.75 0.65 12.01
N TYR A 12 8.48 0.79 11.63
CA TYR A 12 8.01 0.55 10.28
C TYR A 12 8.75 1.48 9.31
N GLU A 13 8.65 2.81 9.44
CA GLU A 13 9.32 3.76 8.54
C GLU A 13 10.85 3.54 8.48
N ALA A 14 11.52 3.25 9.60
CA ALA A 14 12.95 2.94 9.58
C ALA A 14 13.29 1.70 8.72
N ALA A 15 12.48 0.64 8.79
CA ALA A 15 12.66 -0.55 7.95
C ALA A 15 12.42 -0.25 6.45
N TYR A 16 11.57 0.74 6.15
CA TYR A 16 11.34 1.24 4.80
C TYR A 16 12.50 2.07 4.26
N GLU A 17 13.03 2.98 5.07
CA GLU A 17 14.18 3.82 4.71
C GLU A 17 15.44 2.99 4.49
N GLU A 18 15.71 1.99 5.34
CA GLU A 18 16.83 1.07 5.17
C GLU A 18 16.72 0.26 3.86
N GLY A 19 15.50 -0.10 3.44
CA GLY A 19 15.26 -0.77 2.16
C GLY A 19 15.53 0.12 0.94
N LEU A 20 15.32 1.43 1.04
CA LEU A 20 15.59 2.38 -0.05
C LEU A 20 17.09 2.60 -0.29
N GLU A 21 17.91 2.54 0.76
CA GLU A 21 19.37 2.68 0.62
C GLU A 21 20.00 1.47 -0.08
N GLU A 22 19.51 0.26 0.21
CA GLU A 22 19.95 -0.98 -0.46
C GLU A 22 19.62 -0.97 -1.97
N ASP A 23 18.53 -0.30 -2.36
CA ASP A 23 18.03 -0.22 -3.73
C ASP A 23 18.89 0.62 -4.68
N LEU A 24 19.82 1.40 -4.14
CA LEU A 24 20.79 2.19 -4.91
C LEU A 24 21.99 1.37 -5.39
N ALA A 25 22.10 0.11 -5.00
CA ALA A 25 23.15 -0.78 -5.48
C ALA A 25 23.02 -1.03 -7.00
N PRO A 26 24.10 -0.88 -7.78
CA PRO A 26 24.04 -1.00 -9.24
C PRO A 26 23.60 -2.40 -9.68
N ILE A 27 22.52 -2.46 -10.48
CA ILE A 27 21.96 -3.70 -11.01
C ILE A 27 22.89 -4.29 -12.08
N ASP A 28 23.26 -5.56 -11.94
CA ASP A 28 24.07 -6.28 -12.93
C ASP A 28 23.27 -6.49 -14.24
N GLY A 29 23.69 -5.82 -15.31
CA GLY A 29 23.05 -5.86 -16.62
C GLY A 29 22.98 -7.26 -17.24
N THR A 30 23.83 -8.18 -16.79
CA THR A 30 23.84 -9.58 -17.25
C THR A 30 22.58 -10.32 -16.82
N ILE A 31 22.06 -10.03 -15.62
CA ILE A 31 20.86 -10.68 -15.08
C ILE A 31 19.60 -10.16 -15.78
N ILE A 32 19.53 -8.84 -16.03
CA ILE A 32 18.42 -8.23 -16.78
C ILE A 32 18.32 -8.85 -18.18
N SER A 33 19.45 -9.02 -18.87
CA SER A 33 19.50 -9.64 -20.19
C SER A 33 18.96 -11.08 -20.17
N HIS A 34 19.33 -11.85 -19.15
CA HIS A 34 18.82 -13.22 -18.96
C HIS A 34 17.30 -13.25 -18.75
N LEU A 35 16.72 -12.36 -17.94
CA LEU A 35 15.27 -12.28 -17.74
C LEU A 35 14.50 -11.94 -19.01
N ILE A 36 14.99 -10.96 -19.78
CA ILE A 36 14.37 -10.56 -21.05
C ILE A 36 14.37 -11.74 -22.02
N SER A 37 15.43 -12.56 -22.04
CA SER A 37 15.51 -13.75 -22.90
C SER A 37 14.51 -14.85 -22.52
N GLN A 38 14.02 -14.88 -21.28
CA GLN A 38 13.00 -15.84 -20.83
C GLN A 38 11.58 -15.36 -21.13
N ALA A 39 11.38 -14.05 -21.27
CA ALA A 39 10.07 -13.47 -21.55
C ALA A 39 9.63 -13.74 -23.00
N ARG A 40 8.50 -14.43 -23.17
CA ARG A 40 7.84 -14.56 -24.48
C ARG A 40 6.73 -13.52 -24.60
N ILE A 41 6.58 -12.94 -25.78
CA ILE A 41 5.45 -12.05 -26.10
C ILE A 41 4.15 -12.87 -25.90
N SER A 42 3.27 -12.43 -24.99
CA SER A 42 2.05 -13.10 -24.47
C SER A 42 2.18 -13.92 -23.18
N MET A 43 3.31 -13.87 -22.48
CA MET A 43 3.44 -14.51 -21.17
C MET A 43 2.83 -13.65 -20.05
N ASP A 44 2.07 -14.28 -19.15
CA ASP A 44 1.62 -13.68 -17.90
C ASP A 44 2.83 -13.48 -16.96
N LEU A 45 3.15 -12.22 -16.65
CA LEU A 45 4.29 -11.82 -15.82
C LEU A 45 4.14 -12.26 -14.35
N THR A 46 2.99 -12.79 -13.93
CA THR A 46 2.81 -13.42 -12.61
C THR A 46 3.46 -14.80 -12.53
N LYS A 47 3.72 -15.46 -13.68
CA LYS A 47 4.33 -16.79 -13.75
C LYS A 47 5.85 -16.79 -13.91
N ILE A 48 6.47 -15.63 -14.07
CA ILE A 48 7.93 -15.48 -14.13
C ILE A 48 8.45 -15.25 -12.71
N THR A 49 9.38 -16.09 -12.27
CA THR A 49 10.17 -15.82 -11.06
C THR A 49 11.14 -14.68 -11.36
N LEU A 50 10.80 -13.50 -10.88
CA LEU A 50 11.63 -12.31 -10.97
C LEU A 50 12.72 -12.36 -9.89
N PRO A 51 13.98 -11.97 -10.17
CA PRO A 51 15.03 -11.91 -9.17
C PRO A 51 14.65 -10.94 -8.04
N THR A 52 15.12 -11.22 -6.84
CA THR A 52 14.75 -10.48 -5.62
C THR A 52 15.06 -8.99 -5.70
N PHE A 53 16.04 -8.55 -6.50
CA PHE A 53 16.39 -7.13 -6.64
C PHE A 53 15.37 -6.28 -7.44
N ILE A 54 14.49 -6.90 -8.25
CA ILE A 54 13.38 -6.19 -8.91
C ILE A 54 12.05 -6.31 -8.14
N LEU A 55 12.07 -7.03 -7.01
CA LEU A 55 10.96 -7.10 -6.10
C LEU A 55 11.05 -5.96 -5.08
N GLU A 56 9.90 -5.39 -4.79
CA GLU A 56 9.72 -4.50 -3.66
C GLU A 56 9.51 -5.36 -2.40
N ARG A 57 9.97 -4.89 -1.23
CA ARG A 57 9.85 -5.64 0.03
C ARG A 57 8.41 -5.75 0.55
N ARG A 58 7.45 -5.11 -0.12
CA ARG A 58 6.04 -5.05 0.25
C ARG A 58 5.20 -6.11 -0.43
N SER A 59 4.17 -6.57 0.28
CA SER A 59 3.04 -7.26 -0.33
C SER A 59 2.25 -6.32 -1.24
N PHE A 60 1.63 -6.84 -2.31
CA PHE A 60 0.69 -6.06 -3.10
C PHE A 60 -0.46 -5.49 -2.24
N LEU A 61 -0.91 -6.23 -1.22
CA LEU A 61 -1.97 -5.77 -0.31
C LEU A 61 -1.56 -4.50 0.45
N GLU A 62 -0.30 -4.44 0.89
CA GLU A 62 0.29 -3.29 1.57
C GLU A 62 0.49 -2.12 0.60
N MET A 63 0.93 -2.38 -0.63
CA MET A 63 1.03 -1.35 -1.67
C MET A 63 -0.33 -0.72 -2.01
N LEU A 64 -1.44 -1.48 -1.95
CA LEU A 64 -2.78 -0.91 -2.15
C LEU A 64 -3.14 0.12 -1.07
N ALA A 65 -2.58 -0.01 0.13
CA ALA A 65 -2.79 0.95 1.20
C ALA A 65 -2.18 2.34 0.87
N ASP A 66 -1.16 2.42 -0.01
CA ASP A 66 -0.61 3.70 -0.47
C ASP A 66 -1.65 4.59 -1.18
N PHE A 67 -2.75 4.01 -1.69
CA PHE A 67 -3.85 4.79 -2.25
C PHE A 67 -4.52 5.72 -1.22
N LEU A 68 -4.32 5.45 0.07
CA LEU A 68 -4.75 6.27 1.19
C LEU A 68 -3.62 7.15 1.76
N ALA A 69 -2.61 7.50 0.96
CA ALA A 69 -1.53 8.41 1.39
C ALA A 69 -2.01 9.79 1.87
N HIS A 70 -3.18 10.24 1.40
CA HIS A 70 -3.87 11.44 1.87
C HIS A 70 -5.26 11.07 2.38
N PRO A 71 -5.34 10.41 3.54
CA PRO A 71 -6.59 9.87 4.06
C PRO A 71 -7.50 11.00 4.62
N ASP A 72 -6.91 12.16 4.93
CA ASP A 72 -7.59 13.42 5.24
C ASP A 72 -8.36 13.96 4.02
N GLU A 73 -7.75 13.96 2.83
CA GLU A 73 -8.43 14.37 1.60
C GLU A 73 -9.61 13.45 1.30
N PHE A 74 -9.47 12.14 1.56
CA PHE A 74 -10.52 11.15 1.35
C PHE A 74 -11.75 11.40 2.23
N VAL A 75 -11.56 11.59 3.55
CA VAL A 75 -12.70 11.79 4.47
C VAL A 75 -13.42 13.13 4.21
N ASN A 76 -12.68 14.16 3.80
CA ASN A 76 -13.23 15.49 3.54
C ASN A 76 -14.08 15.56 2.25
N ILE A 77 -14.08 14.52 1.41
CA ILE A 77 -14.87 14.49 0.16
C ILE A 77 -16.36 14.73 0.47
N THR A 78 -16.88 14.20 1.57
CA THR A 78 -18.30 14.28 1.89
C THR A 78 -18.77 15.67 2.34
N ASP A 79 -17.85 16.56 2.71
CA ASP A 79 -18.17 17.88 3.25
C ASP A 79 -18.59 18.87 2.14
N TYR A 80 -18.28 18.55 0.88
CA TYR A 80 -18.63 19.37 -0.27
C TYR A 80 -20.10 19.22 -0.66
N GLN A 81 -20.76 20.36 -0.89
CA GLN A 81 -22.21 20.45 -1.02
C GLN A 81 -22.72 19.86 -2.34
N THR A 82 -22.04 20.17 -3.45
CA THR A 82 -22.50 19.74 -4.78
C THR A 82 -21.86 18.41 -5.21
N SER A 83 -22.60 17.61 -5.99
CA SER A 83 -22.07 16.36 -6.56
C SER A 83 -20.84 16.60 -7.46
N ARG A 84 -20.82 17.72 -8.18
CA ARG A 84 -19.70 18.13 -9.01
C ARG A 84 -18.43 18.36 -8.19
N GLU A 85 -18.52 19.10 -7.09
CA GLU A 85 -17.38 19.34 -6.22
C GLU A 85 -16.87 18.05 -5.58
N ARG A 86 -17.77 17.19 -5.07
CA ARG A 86 -17.40 15.87 -4.55
C ARG A 86 -16.64 15.04 -5.58
N PHE A 87 -17.11 15.03 -6.83
CA PHE A 87 -16.42 14.31 -7.90
C PHE A 87 -15.01 14.87 -8.18
N ILE A 88 -14.84 16.20 -8.18
CA ILE A 88 -13.53 16.83 -8.33
C ILE A 88 -12.59 16.40 -7.19
N GLN A 89 -13.09 16.32 -5.95
CA GLN A 89 -12.27 15.88 -4.81
C GLN A 89 -11.91 14.39 -4.87
N VAL A 90 -12.82 13.51 -5.31
CA VAL A 90 -12.51 12.10 -5.57
C VAL A 90 -11.36 11.98 -6.56
N VAL A 91 -11.41 12.72 -7.67
CA VAL A 91 -10.35 12.71 -8.69
C VAL A 91 -9.05 13.28 -8.11
N LYS A 92 -9.12 14.37 -7.35
CA LYS A 92 -7.95 14.97 -6.70
C LYS A 92 -7.27 13.97 -5.75
N TRP A 93 -8.03 13.37 -4.83
CA TRP A 93 -7.54 12.36 -3.88
C TRP A 93 -6.93 11.15 -4.62
N TYR A 94 -7.62 10.63 -5.64
CA TYR A 94 -7.13 9.48 -6.39
C TYR A 94 -5.79 9.78 -7.10
N LEU A 95 -5.67 10.97 -7.69
CA LEU A 95 -4.44 11.39 -8.36
C LEU A 95 -3.31 11.74 -7.37
N SER A 96 -3.65 12.23 -6.18
CA SER A 96 -2.66 12.58 -5.15
C SER A 96 -1.98 11.34 -4.56
N ALA A 97 -2.54 10.14 -4.73
CA ALA A 97 -1.92 8.91 -4.21
C ALA A 97 -0.79 8.32 -5.09
N PHE A 98 -0.68 8.71 -6.36
CA PHE A 98 0.29 8.12 -7.29
C PHE A 98 1.76 8.39 -6.91
N HIS A 99 2.04 9.47 -6.17
CA HIS A 99 3.40 9.74 -5.70
C HIS A 99 3.82 8.77 -4.58
N ALA A 100 2.87 8.35 -3.74
CA ALA A 100 3.14 7.49 -2.59
C ALA A 100 3.51 6.06 -3.00
N GLY A 101 2.87 5.56 -4.07
CA GLY A 101 3.16 4.23 -4.63
C GLY A 101 4.52 4.12 -5.35
N ARG A 102 5.32 5.19 -5.44
CA ARG A 102 6.66 5.16 -6.09
C ARG A 102 7.69 5.94 -5.28
N LYS A 103 8.13 5.37 -4.15
CA LYS A 103 9.24 5.92 -3.36
C LYS A 103 10.63 5.76 -4.03
N SER A 104 10.76 4.87 -5.04
CA SER A 104 12.02 4.64 -5.78
C SER A 104 11.91 5.05 -7.27
N SER A 105 13.04 5.48 -7.85
CA SER A 105 13.17 5.79 -9.28
C SER A 105 13.10 4.52 -10.16
N VAL A 106 13.27 3.35 -9.55
CA VAL A 106 13.19 2.05 -10.22
C VAL A 106 11.80 1.45 -10.01
N ALA A 107 11.12 1.13 -11.11
CA ALA A 107 9.85 0.41 -11.04
C ALA A 107 10.10 -1.02 -10.53
N LYS A 108 9.59 -1.34 -9.35
CA LYS A 108 9.64 -2.66 -8.73
C LYS A 108 8.26 -3.29 -8.68
N LYS A 109 8.22 -4.62 -8.65
CA LYS A 109 6.97 -5.38 -8.50
C LYS A 109 6.81 -5.76 -7.03
N PRO A 110 5.66 -5.48 -6.38
CA PRO A 110 5.41 -5.98 -5.04
C PRO A 110 5.29 -7.51 -5.03
N TYR A 111 5.48 -8.12 -3.87
CA TYR A 111 5.24 -9.55 -3.68
C TYR A 111 3.79 -9.89 -4.03
N ASN A 112 3.62 -10.97 -4.81
CA ASN A 112 2.30 -11.51 -5.10
C ASN A 112 1.75 -12.17 -3.84
N PRO A 113 0.63 -11.69 -3.26
CA PRO A 113 0.12 -12.21 -2.01
C PRO A 113 -0.26 -13.69 -2.12
N ILE A 114 -0.08 -14.45 -1.05
CA ILE A 114 -0.57 -15.83 -0.99
C ILE A 114 -2.09 -15.85 -0.80
N LEU A 115 -2.77 -16.92 -1.21
CA LEU A 115 -4.21 -17.05 -0.99
C LEU A 115 -4.56 -16.96 0.50
N GLY A 116 -5.49 -16.08 0.86
CA GLY A 116 -5.90 -15.82 2.24
C GLY A 116 -4.94 -14.92 3.03
N GLU A 117 -3.89 -14.36 2.40
CA GLU A 117 -3.09 -13.31 3.02
C GLU A 117 -3.98 -12.10 3.31
N THR A 118 -3.82 -11.52 4.50
CA THR A 118 -4.54 -10.31 4.92
C THR A 118 -3.57 -9.21 5.30
N PHE A 119 -3.89 -7.98 4.93
CA PHE A 119 -3.21 -6.78 5.39
C PHE A 119 -4.21 -5.83 6.06
N GLN A 120 -3.82 -5.27 7.20
CA GLN A 120 -4.63 -4.32 7.96
C GLN A 120 -3.76 -3.16 8.44
N CYS A 121 -4.22 -1.94 8.25
CA CYS A 121 -3.59 -0.75 8.80
C CYS A 121 -4.62 0.31 9.16
N LEU A 122 -4.18 1.32 9.93
CA LEU A 122 -4.96 2.51 10.23
C LEU A 122 -4.19 3.79 9.90
N TYR A 123 -4.94 4.84 9.65
CA TYR A 123 -4.44 6.20 9.46
C TYR A 123 -5.09 7.10 10.48
N ASP A 124 -4.28 7.80 11.27
CA ASP A 124 -4.76 8.84 12.18
C ASP A 124 -4.98 10.14 11.39
N ILE A 125 -6.22 10.59 11.30
CA ILE A 125 -6.57 11.83 10.59
C ILE A 125 -6.26 13.07 11.44
N GLY A 126 -5.95 12.90 12.73
CA GLY A 126 -5.70 14.00 13.66
C GLY A 126 -6.96 14.83 13.87
N SER A 127 -7.70 14.54 14.94
CA SER A 127 -8.79 15.44 15.36
C SER A 127 -8.24 16.56 16.24
N SER A 128 -8.69 17.79 16.03
CA SER A 128 -8.42 18.91 16.94
C SER A 128 -9.10 18.76 18.31
N SER A 129 -10.01 17.80 18.46
CA SER A 129 -10.71 17.53 19.72
C SER A 129 -9.98 16.45 20.52
N SER A 130 -9.51 16.81 21.72
CA SER A 130 -8.76 15.94 22.65
C SER A 130 -9.53 14.74 23.25
N ASN A 131 -10.68 14.37 22.68
CA ASN A 131 -11.56 13.30 23.16
C ASN A 131 -11.84 12.30 22.00
N THR A 132 -10.79 11.64 21.50
CA THR A 132 -10.98 10.50 20.59
C THR A 132 -11.45 9.29 21.38
N THR A 133 -12.47 8.60 20.87
CA THR A 133 -13.00 7.38 21.47
C THR A 133 -12.86 6.20 20.52
N LEU A 134 -12.97 4.97 21.02
CA LEU A 134 -13.04 3.80 20.14
C LEU A 134 -14.23 3.93 19.19
N ALA A 135 -14.01 3.59 17.92
CA ALA A 135 -15.06 3.55 16.93
C ALA A 135 -16.17 2.59 17.39
N LYS A 136 -17.42 3.04 17.32
CA LYS A 136 -18.58 2.26 17.78
C LYS A 136 -18.89 1.08 16.87
N ASP A 137 -18.56 1.22 15.59
CA ASP A 137 -18.84 0.28 14.52
C ASP A 137 -17.59 0.09 13.66
N GLY A 138 -17.47 -1.07 13.01
CA GLY A 138 -16.40 -1.36 12.05
C GLY A 138 -15.70 -2.71 12.29
N PRO A 139 -14.92 -3.18 11.31
CA PRO A 139 -14.24 -4.47 11.40
C PRO A 139 -13.05 -4.47 12.39
N VAL A 140 -12.55 -3.30 12.79
CA VAL A 140 -11.37 -3.16 13.65
C VAL A 140 -11.75 -2.61 15.02
N SER A 141 -11.80 -3.50 16.00
CA SER A 141 -12.25 -3.18 17.37
C SER A 141 -11.37 -2.19 18.15
N TRP A 142 -10.15 -1.96 17.69
CA TRP A 142 -9.17 -1.06 18.32
C TRP A 142 -8.98 0.26 17.55
N ALA A 143 -9.73 0.48 16.47
CA ALA A 143 -9.70 1.75 15.74
C ALA A 143 -10.41 2.85 16.54
N LEU A 144 -9.87 4.06 16.50
CA LEU A 144 -10.51 5.26 17.03
C LEU A 144 -11.50 5.82 16.02
N ASP A 145 -12.46 6.61 16.50
CA ASP A 145 -13.47 7.32 15.71
C ASP A 145 -12.89 8.28 14.66
N ASN A 146 -11.65 8.71 14.84
CA ASN A 146 -10.92 9.58 13.92
C ASN A 146 -9.90 8.81 13.05
N ASN A 147 -9.95 7.47 13.03
CA ASN A 147 -9.09 6.67 12.17
C ASN A 147 -9.78 6.26 10.88
N VAL A 148 -9.04 6.27 9.78
CA VAL A 148 -9.39 5.52 8.57
C VAL A 148 -8.73 4.16 8.69
N THR A 149 -9.50 3.07 8.53
CA THR A 149 -8.97 1.71 8.56
C THR A 149 -8.97 1.13 7.15
N PHE A 150 -7.86 0.51 6.75
CA PHE A 150 -7.73 -0.25 5.51
C PHE A 150 -7.57 -1.74 5.84
N ILE A 151 -8.35 -2.57 5.15
CA ILE A 151 -8.28 -4.04 5.23
C ILE A 151 -8.30 -4.58 3.82
N ALA A 152 -7.36 -5.47 3.52
CA ALA A 152 -7.30 -6.20 2.26
C ALA A 152 -7.05 -7.68 2.50
N GLU A 153 -7.63 -8.52 1.65
CA GLU A 153 -7.42 -9.98 1.64
C GLU A 153 -7.21 -10.45 0.20
N GLN A 154 -6.25 -11.34 0.00
CA GLN A 154 -6.08 -12.03 -1.27
C GLN A 154 -7.09 -13.17 -1.41
N THR A 155 -8.18 -12.91 -2.12
CA THR A 155 -9.31 -13.85 -2.25
C THR A 155 -9.15 -14.90 -3.35
N SER A 156 -8.22 -14.70 -4.28
CA SER A 156 -7.90 -15.64 -5.36
C SER A 156 -6.41 -15.57 -5.68
N HIS A 157 -5.80 -16.66 -6.12
CA HIS A 157 -4.40 -16.66 -6.58
C HIS A 157 -4.27 -16.97 -8.08
N HIS A 158 -5.33 -17.53 -8.69
CA HIS A 158 -5.37 -17.93 -10.10
C HIS A 158 -6.76 -17.68 -10.72
N PRO A 159 -6.99 -16.49 -11.31
CA PRO A 159 -6.07 -15.34 -11.36
C PRO A 159 -5.95 -14.64 -9.99
N PRO A 160 -4.81 -14.01 -9.70
CA PRO A 160 -4.64 -13.17 -8.53
C PRO A 160 -5.45 -11.88 -8.62
#